data_AF-A0A0A0HZ81-F1
#
_entry.id   AF-A0A0A0HZ81-F1
#
_cell.length_a   1.000
_cell.length_b   1.000
_cell.length_c   1.000
_cell.angle_alpha   90.00
_cell.angle_beta   90.00
_cell.angle_gamma   90.00
#
_symmetry.space_group_name_H-M   'P 1'
#
loop_
_entity.id
_entity.type
_entity.pdbx_description
1 polymer ?
#
loop_
_entity_poly.entity_id
_entity_poly.type
_entity_poly.pdbx_seq_one_letter_code
_entity_poly.pdbx_strand_id
1 'polypeptide(L)' 'MTKKFDINDIMDTKEASEKFDININTLKTICQRGMHGLIEGEDYRKTGRVWLITIDGMKKILNSKKMD' A
#
# COMPACT_ATOMS: atom_id res chain seq x y z
N MET A 1 3.29 6.63 21.24
CA MET A 1 2.19 7.45 20.68
C MET A 1 1.53 6.66 19.59
N THR A 2 0.21 6.47 19.63
CA THR A 2 -0.53 5.74 18.59
C THR A 2 -0.75 6.67 17.39
N LYS A 3 -0.27 6.28 16.21
CA LYS A 3 -0.51 7.02 14.97
C LYS A 3 -2.01 6.93 14.66
N LYS A 4 -2.66 8.09 14.49
CA LYS A 4 -4.07 8.15 14.06
C LYS A 4 -4.11 8.09 12.54
N PHE A 5 -5.01 7.28 12.00
CA PHE A 5 -5.28 7.18 10.57
C PHE A 5 -6.69 7.67 10.29
N ASP A 6 -6.86 8.43 9.22
CA ASP A 6 -8.18 8.65 8.61
C ASP A 6 -8.51 7.43 7.73
N ILE A 7 -9.75 6.96 7.79
CA ILE A 7 -10.22 5.85 6.95
C ILE A 7 -10.12 6.19 5.47
N ASN A 8 -10.26 7.47 5.10
CA ASN A 8 -10.15 7.95 3.73
C ASN A 8 -8.72 7.85 3.16
N ASP A 9 -7.72 7.69 4.04
CA ASP A 9 -6.32 7.52 3.67
C ASP A 9 -5.91 6.05 3.53
N ILE A 10 -6.84 5.11 3.73
CA ILE A 10 -6.61 3.67 3.65
C ILE A 10 -7.43 3.12 2.48
N MET A 11 -6.80 2.26 1.69
CA MET A 11 -7.42 1.62 0.53
C MET A 11 -7.11 0.14 0.55
N ASP A 12 -7.98 -0.68 -0.05
CA ASP A 12 -7.59 -2.03 -0.44
C ASP A 12 -6.74 -2.04 -1.73
N THR A 13 -6.15 -3.20 -2.05
CA THR A 13 -5.32 -3.33 -3.27
C THR A 13 -6.09 -3.09 -4.58
N LYS A 14 -7.41 -3.28 -4.60
CA LYS A 14 -8.23 -3.04 -5.80
C LYS A 14 -8.46 -1.54 -5.97
N GLU A 15 -8.88 -0.85 -4.91
CA GLU A 15 -9.02 0.62 -4.88
C GLU A 15 -7.70 1.31 -5.23
N ALA A 16 -6.58 0.85 -4.65
CA ALA A 16 -5.26 1.36 -4.97
C ALA A 16 -4.85 1.07 -6.43
N SER A 17 -5.23 -0.09 -6.97
CA SER A 17 -4.98 -0.45 -8.36
C SER A 17 -5.70 0.49 -9.31
N GLU A 18 -6.99 0.75 -9.07
CA GLU A 18 -7.83 1.65 -9.87
C GLU A 18 -7.37 3.11 -9.75
N LYS A 19 -7.02 3.57 -8.54
CA LYS A 19 -6.65 4.97 -8.27
C LYS A 19 -5.27 5.37 -8.82
N PHE A 20 -4.31 4.45 -8.82
CA PHE A 20 -2.92 4.72 -9.20
C PHE A 20 -2.47 4.04 -10.50
N ASP A 21 -3.39 3.34 -11.19
CA ASP A 21 -3.13 2.60 -12.43
C ASP A 21 -1.94 1.63 -12.30
N ILE A 22 -1.94 0.84 -11.22
CA ILE A 22 -0.95 -0.21 -10.97
C ILE A 22 -1.65 -1.55 -10.98
N ASN A 23 -1.07 -2.56 -11.64
CA ASN A 23 -1.63 -3.91 -11.66
C ASN A 23 -1.85 -4.45 -10.22
N ILE A 24 -3.07 -4.93 -9.94
CA ILE A 24 -3.44 -5.46 -8.63
C ILE A 24 -2.54 -6.60 -8.14
N ASN A 25 -2.05 -7.47 -9.04
CA ASN A 25 -1.15 -8.56 -8.67
C ASN A 25 0.24 -8.05 -8.29
N THR A 26 0.68 -6.95 -8.90
CA THR A 26 1.90 -6.25 -8.49
C THR A 26 1.75 -5.70 -7.08
N LEU A 27 0.65 -5.01 -6.78
CA LEU A 27 0.39 -4.50 -5.42
C LEU A 27 0.32 -5.61 -4.37
N LYS A 28 -0.36 -6.72 -4.69
CA LYS A 28 -0.41 -7.90 -3.80
C LYS A 28 0.98 -8.47 -3.54
N THR A 29 1.83 -8.57 -4.58
CA THR A 29 3.20 -9.06 -4.45
C THR A 29 4.06 -8.12 -3.60
N ILE A 30 3.93 -6.81 -3.81
CA ILE A 30 4.61 -5.77 -3.02
C ILE A 30 4.24 -5.89 -1.54
N CYS A 31 2.94 -5.98 -1.23
CA CYS A 31 2.46 -6.14 0.14
C CYS A 31 2.93 -7.47 0.74
N GLN A 32 2.84 -8.57 0.00
CA GLN A 32 3.25 -9.89 0.48
C GLN A 32 4.76 -9.96 0.78
N ARG A 33 5.59 -9.23 0.02
CA ARG A 33 7.06 -9.26 0.15
C ARG A 33 7.62 -8.11 0.98
N GLY A 34 6.83 -7.10 1.33
CA GLY A 34 7.32 -5.89 2.02
C GLY A 34 8.35 -5.10 1.21
N MET A 35 8.05 -4.81 -0.06
CA MET A 35 8.98 -4.12 -0.97
C MET A 35 8.93 -2.59 -0.81
N HIS A 36 9.86 -1.88 -1.46
CA HIS A 36 9.83 -0.41 -1.60
C HIS A 36 9.86 0.37 -0.27
N GLY A 37 10.46 -0.21 0.78
CA GLY A 37 10.60 0.44 2.08
C GLY A 37 9.28 0.58 2.86
N LEU A 38 8.29 -0.26 2.55
CA LEU A 38 7.04 -0.34 3.29
C LEU A 38 7.25 -0.97 4.67
N ILE A 39 6.54 -0.43 5.67
CA ILE A 39 6.53 -0.92 7.05
C ILE A 39 5.16 -1.52 7.34
N GLU A 40 5.13 -2.81 7.69
CA GLU A 40 3.89 -3.49 8.06
C GLU A 40 3.31 -2.91 9.36
N GLY A 41 2.00 -2.69 9.40
CA GLY A 41 1.30 -2.04 10.51
C GLY A 41 1.28 -0.51 10.43
N GLU A 42 2.12 0.10 9.59
CA GLU A 42 2.12 1.55 9.34
C GLU A 42 1.66 1.90 7.93
N ASP A 43 2.31 1.32 6.92
CA ASP A 43 2.01 1.62 5.52
C ASP A 43 0.99 0.65 4.93
N TYR A 44 1.02 -0.60 5.37
CA TYR A 44 0.15 -1.67 4.89
C TYR A 44 -0.07 -2.73 5.96
N ARG A 45 -1.15 -3.52 5.83
CA ARG A 45 -1.40 -4.70 6.66
C ARG A 45 -2.35 -5.67 5.97
N LYS A 46 -2.29 -6.95 6.36
CA LYS A 46 -3.29 -7.94 5.95
C LYS A 46 -4.50 -7.91 6.88
N THR A 47 -5.71 -7.89 6.32
CA THR A 47 -6.97 -8.07 7.05
C THR A 47 -7.80 -9.16 6.38
N GLY A 48 -7.95 -10.30 7.07
CA GLY A 48 -8.57 -11.49 6.48
C GLY A 48 -7.89 -11.90 5.16
N ARG A 49 -8.61 -11.76 4.05
CA ARG A 49 -8.14 -12.11 2.68
C ARG A 49 -7.64 -10.92 1.87
N VAL A 50 -7.69 -9.71 2.43
CA VAL A 50 -7.42 -8.46 1.72
C VAL A 50 -6.17 -7.79 2.31
N TRP A 51 -5.42 -7.09 1.47
CA TRP A 51 -4.36 -6.19 1.91
C TRP A 51 -4.89 -4.76 1.91
N LEU A 52 -4.69 -4.07 3.03
CA LEU A 52 -4.91 -2.65 3.15
C LEU A 52 -3.58 -1.92 2.99
N ILE A 53 -3.60 -0.80 2.31
CA ILE A 53 -2.46 0.07 2.09
C ILE A 53 -2.88 1.53 2.27
N THR A 54 -2.03 2.30 2.91
CA THR A 54 -2.23 3.74 3.09
C THR A 54 -1.84 4.51 1.83
N ILE A 55 -2.38 5.70 1.65
CA ILE A 55 -1.94 6.63 0.59
C ILE A 55 -0.44 6.92 0.72
N ASP A 56 0.09 7.04 1.94
CA ASP A 56 1.53 7.26 2.17
C ASP A 56 2.37 6.04 1.76
N GLY A 57 1.90 4.83 2.05
CA GLY A 57 2.50 3.60 1.53
C GLY A 57 2.54 3.59 -0.01
N MET A 58 1.44 3.99 -0.65
CA MET A 58 1.40 4.14 -2.12
C MET A 58 2.40 5.17 -2.63
N LYS A 59 2.58 6.31 -1.95
CA LYS A 59 3.61 7.31 -2.32
C LYS A 59 5.01 6.70 -2.29
N LYS A 60 5.34 5.86 -1.30
CA LYS A 60 6.63 5.15 -1.23
C LYS A 60 6.85 4.26 -2.45
N ILE A 61 5.83 3.46 -2.81
CA ILE A 61 5.87 2.61 -4.01
C ILE A 61 6.14 3.47 -5.27
N LEU A 62 5.37 4.54 -5.47
CA LEU A 62 5.50 5.39 -6.66
C LEU A 62 6.85 6.11 -6.73
N ASN A 63 7.38 6.56 -5.59
CA ASN A 63 8.69 7.23 -5.55
C ASN A 63 9.81 6.25 -5.91
N SER A 64 9.72 5.00 -5.47
CA SER A 64 10.71 3.98 -5.84
C SER A 64 10.66 3.63 -7.34
N LYS A 65 9.46 3.59 -7.94
CA LYS A 65 9.30 3.33 -9.39
C LYS A 65 9.88 4.43 -10.28
N LYS A 66 9.95 5.68 -9.79
CA LYS A 66 10.53 6.81 -10.53
C LYS A 66 12.07 6.80 -10.53
N MET A 67 12.70 5.95 -9.73
CA MET A 67 14.16 5.82 -9.64
C MET A 67 14.72 4.68 -10.49
N ASP A 68 13.86 3.92 -11.18
CA ASP A 68 14.23 2.85 -12.13
C ASP A 68 14.16 3.31 -13.59
#